data_AF-A0A7I8E8W6-F1
#
_entry.id   AF-A0A7I8E8W6-F1
#
_cell.length_a   1.000
_cell.length_b   1.000
_cell.length_c   1.000
_cell.angle_alpha   90.00
_cell.angle_beta   90.00
_cell.angle_gamma   90.00
#
_symmetry.space_group_name_H-M   'P 1'
#
loop_
_entity.id
_entity.type
_entity.pdbx_description
1 polymer ?
#
loop_
_entity_poly.entity_id
_entity_poly.type
_entity_poly.pdbx_seq_one_letter_code
_entity_poly.pdbx_strand_id
1 'polypeptide(L)'
;MADENTPDNSQADEVMDDWAAAMAEQAESEGTVTEAAPASTPAADIFERFDAAPAAGGARGNIDMILDIPVTLTVELGRTKIAIRSLLQLAQGSVVELDGLAGEPMDVLVNGCLIAQGEVVVVNDKFGIRLTDIITPAERIRRLHK
;
A
#
# COMPACT_ATOMS: atom_id res chain seq x y z
N MET A 1 31.53 -19.16 -65.35
CA MET A 1 32.07 -19.00 -63.98
C MET A 1 31.06 -19.63 -63.04
N ALA A 2 31.30 -20.87 -62.62
CA ALA A 2 30.60 -21.51 -61.53
C ALA A 2 31.71 -22.12 -60.68
N ASP A 3 31.98 -21.46 -59.56
CA ASP A 3 32.99 -21.81 -58.58
C ASP A 3 32.55 -23.03 -57.76
N GLU A 4 33.56 -23.81 -57.42
CA GLU A 4 33.55 -25.03 -56.63
C GLU A 4 33.67 -24.65 -55.14
N ASN A 5 32.79 -25.16 -54.28
CA ASN A 5 33.10 -25.38 -52.86
C ASN A 5 32.12 -26.37 -52.23
N THR A 6 32.50 -27.64 -52.16
CA THR A 6 31.81 -28.70 -51.41
C THR A 6 32.37 -28.72 -49.99
N PRO A 7 31.60 -28.47 -48.92
CA PRO A 7 32.09 -28.67 -47.57
C PRO A 7 32.03 -30.16 -47.18
N ASP A 8 33.15 -30.59 -46.63
CA ASP A 8 33.51 -31.84 -45.97
C ASP A 8 32.54 -32.20 -44.83
N ASN A 9 31.99 -33.43 -44.82
CA ASN A 9 31.00 -33.92 -43.84
C ASN A 9 31.62 -34.88 -42.80
N SER A 10 32.88 -34.67 -42.43
CA SER A 10 33.57 -35.45 -41.40
C SER A 10 33.27 -34.99 -39.96
N GLN A 11 32.54 -33.89 -39.79
CA GLN A 11 32.28 -33.26 -38.49
C GLN A 11 30.98 -33.73 -37.80
N ALA A 12 30.19 -34.61 -38.42
CA ALA A 12 28.94 -35.13 -37.83
C ALA A 12 29.15 -36.42 -37.02
N ASP A 13 30.12 -37.25 -37.41
CA ASP A 13 30.39 -38.54 -36.76
C ASP A 13 31.11 -38.36 -35.41
N GLU A 14 32.00 -37.38 -35.27
CA GLU A 14 32.73 -37.11 -34.01
C GLU A 14 31.83 -36.59 -32.88
N VAL A 15 30.75 -35.87 -33.20
CA VAL A 15 29.82 -35.29 -32.19
C VAL A 15 28.87 -36.35 -31.64
N MET A 16 28.64 -37.44 -32.38
CA MET A 16 27.75 -38.52 -31.96
C MET A 16 28.45 -39.48 -30.99
N ASP A 17 29.75 -39.70 -31.13
CA ASP A 17 30.55 -40.51 -30.21
C ASP A 17 30.74 -39.84 -28.83
N ASP A 18 30.88 -38.52 -28.79
CA ASP A 18 31.01 -37.74 -27.53
C ASP A 18 29.72 -37.75 -26.70
N TRP A 19 28.56 -37.84 -27.38
CA TRP A 19 27.24 -37.97 -26.74
C TRP A 19 26.96 -39.38 -26.21
N ALA A 20 27.50 -40.41 -26.87
CA ALA A 20 27.35 -41.81 -26.46
C ALA A 20 28.19 -42.14 -25.20
N ALA A 21 29.38 -41.56 -25.07
CA ALA A 21 30.26 -41.76 -23.91
C ALA A 21 29.66 -41.19 -22.61
N ALA A 22 29.03 -40.01 -22.66
CA ALA A 22 28.40 -39.37 -21.51
C ALA A 22 27.20 -40.15 -20.94
N MET A 23 26.45 -40.86 -21.79
CA MET A 23 25.31 -41.69 -21.36
C MET A 23 25.75 -43.00 -20.71
N ALA A 24 26.87 -43.57 -21.13
CA ALA A 24 27.43 -44.78 -20.53
C ALA A 24 27.94 -44.54 -19.09
N GLU A 25 28.41 -43.32 -18.80
CA GLU A 25 28.94 -42.96 -17.47
C GLU A 25 27.84 -42.81 -16.39
N GLN A 26 26.58 -42.51 -16.77
CA GLN A 26 25.46 -42.44 -15.82
C GLN A 26 24.88 -43.82 -15.45
N ALA A 27 25.12 -44.84 -16.28
CA ALA A 27 24.57 -46.19 -16.07
C ALA A 27 25.40 -47.04 -15.09
N GLU A 28 26.67 -46.69 -14.85
CA GLU A 28 27.54 -47.44 -13.91
C GLU A 28 27.41 -46.97 -12.45
N SER A 29 26.67 -45.89 -12.17
CA SER A 29 26.50 -45.35 -10.81
C SER A 29 25.08 -45.50 -10.23
N GLU A 30 24.35 -46.58 -10.55
CA GLU A 30 23.14 -46.98 -9.81
C GLU A 30 23.29 -48.40 -9.24
N GLY A 31 24.06 -48.50 -8.15
CA GLY A 31 24.19 -49.70 -7.35
C GLY A 31 24.35 -49.36 -5.87
N THR A 32 23.27 -49.60 -5.10
CA THR A 32 23.17 -49.66 -3.63
C THR A 32 23.10 -48.33 -2.84
N VAL A 33 21.89 -47.98 -2.35
CA VAL A 33 21.77 -47.41 -1.00
C VAL A 33 20.49 -47.89 -0.32
N THR A 34 20.66 -48.63 0.77
CA THR A 34 19.64 -49.14 1.69
C THR A 34 19.18 -48.05 2.67
N GLU A 35 17.90 -48.16 3.06
CA GLU A 35 17.12 -47.45 4.07
C GLU A 35 17.82 -47.05 5.40
N ALA A 36 17.66 -45.77 5.80
CA ALA A 36 17.54 -45.31 7.20
C ALA A 36 17.02 -43.85 7.26
N ALA A 37 15.92 -43.62 7.98
CA ALA A 37 15.44 -42.28 8.39
C ALA A 37 16.16 -41.82 9.70
N PRO A 38 16.10 -40.55 10.19
CA PRO A 38 15.23 -39.42 9.81
C PRO A 38 15.92 -38.02 9.74
N ALA A 39 15.12 -36.98 9.45
CA ALA A 39 15.35 -35.54 9.67
C ALA A 39 16.16 -34.73 8.63
N SER A 40 15.44 -34.13 7.67
CA SER A 40 15.42 -32.66 7.47
C SER A 40 14.43 -32.30 6.36
N THR A 41 13.53 -31.37 6.69
CA THR A 41 12.46 -30.77 5.90
C THR A 41 12.89 -30.41 4.46
N PRO A 42 12.18 -30.83 3.40
CA PRO A 42 12.46 -30.31 2.07
C PRO A 42 11.96 -28.87 1.98
N ALA A 43 12.90 -27.96 1.72
CA ALA A 43 12.70 -26.55 1.44
C ALA A 43 12.00 -26.30 0.08
N ALA A 44 11.02 -27.12 -0.26
CA ALA A 44 10.29 -27.08 -1.54
C ALA A 44 8.84 -26.58 -1.41
N ASP A 45 8.32 -26.39 -0.18
CA ASP A 45 6.98 -25.82 0.04
C ASP A 45 6.95 -24.27 0.06
N ILE A 46 8.08 -23.59 -0.18
CA ILE A 46 8.21 -22.13 0.00
C ILE A 46 8.10 -21.36 -1.33
N PHE A 47 8.33 -22.01 -2.48
CA PHE A 47 8.23 -21.37 -3.79
C PHE A 47 6.92 -21.74 -4.49
N GLU A 48 5.98 -20.80 -4.42
CA GLU A 48 4.98 -20.51 -5.46
C GLU A 48 3.79 -21.46 -5.63
N ARG A 49 2.96 -21.54 -4.58
CA ARG A 49 1.51 -21.56 -4.76
C ARG A 49 1.01 -20.16 -5.14
N PHE A 50 1.34 -19.69 -6.35
CA PHE A 50 0.76 -18.46 -6.94
C PHE A 50 -0.41 -18.72 -7.91
N ASP A 51 -0.72 -19.99 -8.20
CA ASP A 51 -1.89 -20.39 -8.99
C ASP A 51 -3.18 -20.65 -8.17
N ALA A 52 -3.21 -20.16 -6.92
CA ALA A 52 -4.50 -19.98 -6.26
C ALA A 52 -5.19 -18.79 -6.92
N ALA A 53 -6.05 -19.07 -7.90
CA ALA A 53 -7.00 -18.11 -8.46
C ALA A 53 -7.53 -17.21 -7.34
N PRO A 54 -7.49 -15.86 -7.49
CA PRO A 54 -7.96 -14.99 -6.44
C PRO A 54 -9.45 -15.27 -6.28
N ALA A 55 -9.81 -15.98 -5.22
CA ALA A 55 -11.14 -15.90 -4.67
C ALA A 55 -11.43 -14.40 -4.56
N ALA A 56 -12.50 -13.95 -5.21
CA ALA A 56 -12.91 -12.56 -5.35
C ALA A 56 -13.30 -11.95 -3.99
N GLY A 57 -12.32 -11.84 -3.09
CA GLY A 57 -12.40 -11.45 -1.69
C GLY A 57 -11.08 -10.90 -1.12
N GLY A 58 -9.93 -11.11 -1.79
CA GLY A 58 -8.62 -10.63 -1.32
C GLY A 58 -8.36 -9.12 -1.42
N ALA A 59 -9.09 -8.40 -2.28
CA ALA A 59 -8.96 -6.94 -2.40
C ALA A 59 -9.68 -6.17 -1.27
N ARG A 60 -10.67 -6.79 -0.62
CA ARG A 60 -11.42 -6.16 0.48
C ARG A 60 -10.63 -6.16 1.79
N GLY A 61 -9.94 -7.25 2.10
CA GLY A 61 -9.16 -7.38 3.34
C GLY A 61 -7.99 -6.40 3.48
N ASN A 62 -7.44 -5.88 2.37
CA ASN A 62 -6.41 -4.83 2.42
C ASN A 62 -6.98 -3.43 2.69
N ILE A 63 -8.22 -3.17 2.29
CA ILE A 63 -8.88 -1.89 2.55
C ILE A 63 -9.28 -1.78 4.01
N ASP A 64 -9.72 -2.89 4.62
CA ASP A 64 -10.14 -2.92 6.03
C ASP A 64 -8.99 -2.50 6.97
N MET A 65 -7.74 -2.86 6.66
CA MET A 65 -6.57 -2.43 7.42
C MET A 65 -6.27 -0.92 7.30
N ILE A 66 -6.66 -0.27 6.20
CA ILE A 66 -6.45 1.17 5.98
C ILE A 66 -7.52 2.00 6.72
N LEU A 67 -8.70 1.42 6.98
CA LEU A 67 -9.79 2.11 7.67
C LEU A 67 -9.47 2.46 9.12
N ASP A 68 -8.55 1.73 9.76
CA ASP A 68 -8.17 1.91 11.17
C ASP A 68 -7.05 2.97 11.36
N ILE A 69 -6.60 3.63 10.29
CA ILE A 69 -5.58 4.66 10.40
C ILE A 69 -6.15 5.88 11.13
N PRO A 70 -5.55 6.32 12.25
CA PRO A 70 -6.04 7.48 12.99
C PRO A 70 -5.83 8.76 12.18
N VAL A 71 -6.83 9.63 12.19
CA VAL A 71 -6.83 10.91 11.48
C VAL A 71 -7.14 12.05 12.46
N THR A 72 -6.43 13.16 12.33
CA THR A 72 -6.70 14.37 13.10
C THR A 72 -7.86 15.14 12.47
N LEU A 73 -8.95 15.25 13.22
CA LEU A 73 -10.08 16.10 12.91
C LEU A 73 -9.97 17.39 13.71
N THR A 74 -9.95 18.53 13.00
CA THR A 74 -9.85 19.87 13.56
C THR A 74 -11.18 20.57 13.38
N VAL A 75 -11.64 21.26 14.42
CA VAL A 75 -12.84 22.08 14.34
C VAL A 75 -12.43 23.50 14.64
N GLU A 76 -12.79 24.41 13.74
CA GLU A 76 -12.41 25.80 13.85
C GLU A 76 -13.61 26.64 14.22
N LEU A 77 -13.47 27.43 15.29
CA LEU A 77 -14.45 28.43 15.66
C LEU A 77 -14.49 29.58 14.66
N GLY A 78 -13.34 29.92 14.09
CA GLY A 78 -13.20 30.94 13.07
C GLY A 78 -11.73 31.25 12.79
N ARG A 79 -11.49 31.96 11.69
CA ARG A 79 -10.17 32.47 11.30
C ARG A 79 -10.22 34.00 11.31
N THR A 80 -9.07 34.63 11.38
CA THR A 80 -8.94 36.06 11.07
C THR A 80 -7.54 36.37 10.57
N LYS A 81 -7.38 37.48 9.87
CA LYS A 81 -6.07 37.99 9.43
C LYS A 81 -5.75 39.26 10.20
N ILE A 82 -4.66 39.23 10.97
CA ILE A 82 -4.15 40.40 11.68
C ILE A 82 -2.75 40.77 11.20
N ALA A 83 -2.40 42.05 11.31
CA ALA A 83 -1.05 42.50 11.01
C ALA A 83 -0.04 41.93 12.00
N ILE A 84 1.20 41.66 11.55
CA ILE A 84 2.29 41.15 12.41
C ILE A 84 2.50 42.04 13.64
N ARG A 85 2.39 43.37 13.47
CA ARG A 85 2.46 44.32 14.58
C ARG A 85 1.42 44.03 15.67
N SER A 86 0.17 43.78 15.29
CA SER A 86 -0.92 43.50 16.23
C SER A 86 -0.73 42.15 16.91
N LEU A 87 -0.27 41.12 16.17
CA LEU A 87 0.06 39.81 16.74
C LEU A 87 1.12 39.92 17.84
N LEU A 88 2.19 40.70 17.62
CA LEU A 88 3.25 40.90 18.61
C LEU A 88 2.82 41.73 19.83
N GLN A 89 1.70 42.45 19.74
CA GLN A 89 1.12 43.24 20.84
C GLN A 89 0.07 42.47 21.66
N LEU A 90 -0.28 41.24 21.25
CA LEU A 90 -1.24 40.42 21.98
C LEU A 90 -0.68 40.09 23.37
N ALA A 91 -1.51 40.32 24.38
CA ALA A 91 -1.21 40.04 25.76
C ALA A 91 -2.37 39.27 26.41
N GLN A 92 -2.18 38.82 27.64
CA GLN A 92 -3.26 38.22 28.41
C GLN A 92 -4.43 39.22 28.51
N GLY A 93 -5.62 38.79 28.11
CA GLY A 93 -6.82 39.62 28.10
C GLY A 93 -7.10 40.34 26.78
N SER A 94 -6.21 40.25 25.77
CA SER A 94 -6.54 40.72 24.42
C SER A 94 -7.69 39.90 23.82
N VAL A 95 -8.68 40.58 23.25
CA VAL A 95 -9.80 39.98 22.52
C VAL A 95 -9.53 40.14 21.03
N VAL A 96 -9.61 39.04 20.29
CA VAL A 96 -9.42 39.01 18.83
C VAL A 96 -10.75 38.63 18.18
N GLU A 97 -11.22 39.48 17.28
CA GLU A 97 -12.41 39.23 16.50
C GLU A 97 -12.11 38.19 15.41
N LEU A 98 -13.05 37.28 15.16
CA LEU A 98 -12.94 36.23 14.15
C LEU A 98 -13.93 36.51 13.01
N ASP A 99 -13.63 35.99 11.83
CA ASP A 99 -14.42 36.24 10.61
C ASP A 99 -15.79 35.53 10.62
N GLY A 100 -15.98 34.52 11.48
CA GLY A 100 -17.23 33.76 11.60
C GLY A 100 -18.30 34.46 12.42
N LEU A 101 -19.55 34.46 11.94
CA LEU A 101 -20.66 35.05 12.68
C LEU A 101 -21.13 34.12 13.81
N ALA A 102 -21.58 34.73 14.91
CA ALA A 102 -22.13 33.97 16.03
C ALA A 102 -23.40 33.21 15.59
N GLY A 103 -23.39 31.89 15.80
CA GLY A 103 -24.51 31.01 15.46
C GLY A 103 -24.41 30.36 14.09
N GLU A 104 -23.41 30.70 13.27
CA GLU A 104 -23.11 29.94 12.05
C GLU A 104 -22.49 28.57 12.40
N PRO A 105 -22.72 27.55 11.56
CA PRO A 105 -22.06 26.26 11.75
C PRO A 105 -20.54 26.42 11.57
N MET A 106 -19.80 25.75 12.45
CA MET A 106 -18.34 25.68 12.43
C MET A 106 -17.83 24.78 11.33
N ASP A 107 -16.66 25.13 10.81
CA ASP A 107 -15.94 24.33 9.84
C ASP A 107 -15.24 23.15 10.52
N VAL A 108 -15.43 21.96 9.96
CA VAL A 108 -14.77 20.73 10.37
C VAL A 108 -13.79 20.31 9.29
N LEU A 109 -12.53 20.27 9.66
CA LEU A 109 -11.42 19.98 8.77
C LEU A 109 -10.74 18.68 9.13
N VAL A 110 -10.20 18.03 8.12
CA VAL A 110 -9.31 16.87 8.24
C VAL A 110 -8.07 17.16 7.42
N ASN A 111 -6.89 17.07 8.03
CA ASN A 111 -5.61 17.44 7.40
C ASN A 111 -5.63 18.83 6.75
N GLY A 112 -6.39 19.78 7.32
CA GLY A 112 -6.55 21.14 6.78
C GLY A 112 -7.52 21.28 5.61
N CYS A 113 -8.20 20.20 5.20
CA CYS A 113 -9.28 20.25 4.21
C CYS A 113 -10.65 20.27 4.89
N LEU A 114 -11.52 21.20 4.49
CA LEU A 114 -12.92 21.22 4.89
C LEU A 114 -13.63 19.94 4.43
N ILE A 115 -14.24 19.22 5.37
CA ILE A 115 -15.00 18.00 5.09
C ILE A 115 -16.47 18.10 5.51
N ALA A 116 -16.77 18.92 6.50
CA ALA A 116 -18.10 19.04 7.07
C ALA A 116 -18.30 20.42 7.70
N GLN A 117 -19.55 20.73 7.97
CA GLN A 117 -19.95 21.83 8.83
C GLN A 117 -20.79 21.28 9.99
N GLY A 118 -20.71 21.92 11.14
CA GLY A 118 -21.44 21.46 12.31
C GLY A 118 -21.60 22.52 13.39
N GLU A 119 -22.58 22.32 14.24
CA GLU A 119 -22.85 23.22 15.36
C GLU A 119 -22.33 22.62 16.67
N VAL A 120 -21.87 23.50 17.58
CA VAL A 120 -21.40 23.08 18.90
C VAL A 120 -22.59 22.70 19.77
N VAL A 121 -22.50 21.50 20.35
CA VAL A 121 -23.47 21.00 21.31
C VAL A 121 -22.74 20.62 22.60
N VAL A 122 -23.45 20.65 23.72
CA VAL A 122 -22.91 20.15 25.00
C VAL A 122 -23.58 18.81 25.31
N VAL A 123 -22.77 17.78 25.53
CA VAL A 123 -23.24 16.44 25.87
C VAL A 123 -22.47 15.96 27.09
N ASN A 124 -23.19 15.68 28.19
CA ASN A 124 -22.58 15.24 29.46
C ASN A 124 -21.45 16.16 29.94
N ASP A 125 -21.71 17.48 29.98
CA ASP A 125 -20.74 18.52 30.35
C ASP A 125 -19.47 18.58 29.49
N LYS A 126 -19.48 17.93 28.32
CA LYS A 126 -18.40 17.98 27.33
C LYS A 126 -18.88 18.67 26.07
N PHE A 127 -17.97 19.40 25.42
CA PHE A 127 -18.21 19.92 24.09
C PHE A 127 -18.26 18.77 23.08
N GLY A 128 -19.26 18.80 22.22
CA GLY A 128 -19.43 17.94 21.06
C GLY A 128 -19.84 18.77 19.86
N ILE A 129 -19.86 18.14 18.69
CA ILE A 129 -20.24 18.81 17.43
C ILE A 129 -21.26 17.94 16.72
N ARG A 130 -22.39 18.55 16.39
CA ARG A 130 -23.41 17.94 15.55
C ARG A 130 -23.16 18.38 14.11
N LEU A 131 -22.83 17.42 13.25
CA LEU A 131 -22.62 17.67 11.84
C LEU A 131 -23.95 18.06 11.19
N THR A 132 -23.99 19.22 10.53
CA THR A 132 -25.14 19.74 9.80
C THR A 132 -25.05 19.40 8.32
N ASP A 133 -23.87 19.53 7.74
CA ASP A 133 -23.57 19.17 6.35
C ASP A 133 -22.24 18.43 6.26
N ILE A 134 -22.13 17.45 5.37
CA ILE A 134 -20.91 16.66 5.20
C ILE A 134 -20.77 16.11 3.78
N ILE A 135 -19.54 16.16 3.26
CA ILE A 135 -19.23 15.61 1.93
C ILE A 135 -19.37 14.08 1.89
N THR A 136 -19.51 13.55 0.68
CA THR A 136 -19.66 12.10 0.45
C THR A 136 -18.43 11.32 0.91
N PRO A 137 -18.58 10.04 1.32
CA PRO A 137 -17.45 9.22 1.77
C PRO A 137 -16.32 9.09 0.73
N ALA A 138 -16.66 8.99 -0.55
CA ALA A 138 -15.68 8.91 -1.64
C ALA A 138 -14.82 10.18 -1.73
N GLU A 139 -15.42 11.36 -1.53
CA GLU A 139 -14.67 12.62 -1.55
C GLU A 139 -13.80 12.76 -0.29
N ARG A 140 -14.21 12.24 0.87
CA ARG A 140 -13.37 12.25 2.09
C ARG A 140 -12.06 11.48 1.89
N ILE A 141 -12.12 10.29 1.32
CA ILE A 141 -10.93 9.48 1.00
C ILE A 141 -10.01 10.25 0.05
N ARG A 142 -10.59 10.92 -0.95
CA ARG A 142 -9.82 11.75 -1.88
C ARG A 142 -9.13 12.94 -1.20
N ARG A 143 -9.80 13.59 -0.24
CA ARG A 143 -9.23 14.73 0.52
C ARG A 143 -8.15 14.31 1.53
N LEU A 144 -8.17 13.05 1.98
CA LEU A 144 -7.14 12.50 2.87
C LEU A 144 -5.78 12.29 2.20
N HIS A 145 -5.76 12.09 0.87
CA HIS A 145 -4.55 11.80 0.09
C HIS A 145 -3.77 13.04 -0.38
N LYS A 146 -4.23 14.26 -0.06
CA LYS A 146 -3.63 15.51 -0.53
C LYS A 146 -2.93 16.23 0.61
#